data_AF-A0A1Y4UTW2-F1
#
_entry.id   AF-A0A1Y4UTW2-F1
#
_cell.length_a   1.000
_cell.length_b   1.000
_cell.length_c   1.000
_cell.angle_alpha   90.00
_cell.angle_beta   90.00
_cell.angle_gamma   90.00
#
_symmetry.space_group_name_H-M   'P 1'
#
loop_
_entity.id
_entity.type
_entity.pdbx_description
1 polymer ?
#
loop_
_entity_poly.entity_id
_entity_poly.type
_entity_poly.pdbx_seq_one_letter_code
_entity_poly.pdbx_strand_id
1 'polypeptide(L)'
;MEKAKTYQVEGATLTIPLQYDQKTGKYMEVYPDFLEHPIYTPEGHPIMLTLEDACAFGEERSAGEGLIDCGSCRFYRPFSNTLLGVCGHERNRKA
;
A
#
# COMPACT_ATOMS: atom_id res chain seq x y z
N MET A 1 -13.44 -3.75 -22.77
CA MET A 1 -12.41 -4.53 -22.06
C MET A 1 -11.90 -3.66 -20.94
N GLU A 2 -12.18 -4.04 -19.70
CA GLU A 2 -11.67 -3.31 -18.54
C GLU A 2 -10.13 -3.44 -18.52
N LYS A 3 -9.43 -2.32 -18.34
CA LYS A 3 -7.98 -2.34 -18.19
C LYS A 3 -7.64 -2.55 -16.72
N ALA A 4 -6.62 -3.33 -16.45
CA ALA A 4 -6.09 -3.54 -15.11
C ALA A 4 -4.58 -3.74 -15.18
N LYS A 5 -3.90 -3.53 -14.05
CA LYS A 5 -2.49 -3.82 -13.87
C LYS A 5 -2.33 -4.83 -12.73
N THR A 6 -1.53 -5.86 -12.96
CA THR A 6 -1.27 -6.88 -11.96
C THR A 6 0.09 -6.66 -11.30
N TYR A 7 0.13 -6.81 -9.98
CA TYR A 7 1.30 -6.68 -9.14
C TYR A 7 1.58 -7.95 -8.37
N GLN A 8 2.86 -8.23 -8.15
CA GLN A 8 3.34 -9.28 -7.28
C GLN A 8 4.11 -8.63 -6.14
N VAL A 9 3.48 -8.50 -4.98
CA VAL A 9 4.01 -7.80 -3.81
C VAL A 9 4.31 -8.85 -2.74
N GLU A 10 5.60 -9.12 -2.50
CA GLU A 10 6.07 -10.10 -1.51
C GLU A 10 5.30 -11.45 -1.56
N GLY A 11 5.01 -11.93 -2.77
CA GLY A 11 4.30 -13.20 -3.01
C GLY A 11 2.76 -13.11 -3.07
N ALA A 12 2.15 -11.96 -2.76
CA ALA A 12 0.74 -11.72 -3.00
C ALA A 12 0.50 -11.12 -4.39
N THR A 13 -0.57 -11.59 -5.06
CA THR A 13 -1.01 -11.07 -6.35
C THR A 13 -2.15 -10.07 -6.16
N LEU A 14 -2.00 -8.87 -6.72
CA LEU A 14 -3.05 -7.84 -6.73
C LEU A 14 -3.34 -7.45 -8.17
N THR A 15 -4.63 -7.36 -8.52
CA THR A 15 -5.07 -6.82 -9.81
C THR A 15 -5.78 -5.51 -9.55
N ILE A 16 -5.15 -4.41 -9.92
CA ILE A 16 -5.65 -3.05 -9.71
C ILE A 16 -6.33 -2.57 -10.99
N PRO A 17 -7.64 -2.26 -10.95
CA PRO A 17 -8.34 -1.67 -12.09
C PRO A 17 -7.71 -0.36 -12.53
N LEU A 18 -7.76 -0.10 -13.83
CA LEU A 18 -7.33 1.15 -14.43
C LEU A 18 -8.52 1.91 -14.98
N GLN A 19 -8.67 3.17 -14.58
CA GLN A 19 -9.67 4.09 -15.11
C GLN A 19 -8.99 5.15 -15.97
N TYR A 20 -9.55 5.42 -17.14
CA TYR A 20 -9.07 6.52 -17.97
C TYR A 20 -9.47 7.86 -17.35
N ASP A 21 -8.48 8.69 -17.03
CA ASP A 21 -8.70 10.04 -16.58
C ASP A 21 -8.62 11.01 -17.77
N GLN A 22 -9.75 11.64 -18.06
CA GLN A 22 -9.88 12.55 -19.21
C GLN A 22 -9.02 13.81 -19.06
N LYS A 23 -8.75 14.26 -17.82
CA LYS A 23 -7.99 15.48 -17.56
C LYS A 23 -6.51 15.30 -17.89
N THR A 24 -5.93 14.19 -17.48
CA THR A 24 -4.52 13.87 -17.71
C THR A 24 -4.27 13.09 -19.01
N GLY A 25 -5.31 12.52 -19.61
CA GLY A 25 -5.21 11.69 -20.81
C GLY A 25 -4.53 10.34 -20.56
N LYS A 26 -4.52 9.86 -19.30
CA LYS A 26 -3.82 8.66 -18.87
C LYS A 26 -4.77 7.68 -18.19
N TYR A 27 -4.38 6.41 -18.20
CA TYR A 27 -5.01 5.42 -17.33
C TYR A 27 -4.38 5.50 -15.94
N MET A 28 -5.22 5.71 -14.92
CA MET A 28 -4.82 5.78 -13.52
C MET A 28 -5.33 4.56 -12.76
N GLU A 29 -4.59 4.20 -11.72
CA GLU A 29 -4.93 3.08 -10.85
C GLU A 29 -6.07 3.45 -9.92
N VAL A 30 -7.05 2.56 -9.82
CA VAL A 30 -8.16 2.66 -8.86
C VAL A 30 -7.90 1.63 -7.78
N TYR A 31 -7.24 2.08 -6.72
CA TYR A 31 -6.94 1.24 -5.58
C TYR A 31 -8.20 0.95 -4.76
N PRO A 32 -8.37 -0.28 -4.24
CA PRO A 32 -9.43 -0.57 -3.28
C PRO A 32 -9.14 0.10 -1.94
N ASP A 33 -10.15 0.19 -1.09
CA ASP A 33 -9.96 0.55 0.31
C ASP A 33 -9.27 -0.62 1.03
N PHE A 34 -7.98 -0.48 1.31
CA PHE A 34 -7.18 -1.53 1.98
C PHE A 34 -7.46 -1.62 3.49
N LEU A 35 -8.15 -0.64 4.07
CA LEU A 35 -8.59 -0.68 5.47
C LEU A 35 -9.90 -1.47 5.61
N GLU A 36 -10.85 -1.27 4.69
CA GLU A 36 -12.11 -2.02 4.64
C GLU A 36 -11.93 -3.44 4.07
N HIS A 37 -11.07 -3.59 3.06
CA HIS A 37 -10.82 -4.85 2.36
C HIS A 37 -9.33 -5.19 2.33
N PRO A 38 -8.74 -5.57 3.48
CA PRO A 38 -7.31 -5.75 3.59
C PRO A 38 -6.82 -6.94 2.78
N ILE A 39 -5.68 -6.72 2.11
CA ILE A 39 -4.93 -7.74 1.39
C ILE A 39 -3.63 -7.98 2.14
N TYR A 40 -3.25 -9.25 2.29
CA TYR A 40 -2.07 -9.65 3.04
C TYR A 40 -1.11 -10.43 2.14
N THR A 41 0.18 -10.32 2.43
CA THR A 41 1.20 -11.25 1.92
C THR A 41 0.93 -12.67 2.44
N PRO A 42 1.50 -13.72 1.83
CA PRO A 42 1.39 -15.08 2.36
C PRO A 42 1.89 -15.24 3.81
N GLU A 43 2.83 -14.38 4.23
CA GLU A 43 3.32 -14.35 5.60
C GLU A 43 2.39 -13.59 6.56
N GLY A 44 1.31 -12.98 6.06
CA GLY A 44 0.31 -12.28 6.87
C GLY A 44 0.57 -10.79 7.05
N HIS A 45 1.56 -10.21 6.38
CA HIS A 45 1.80 -8.76 6.45
C HIS A 45 0.80 -7.99 5.58
N PRO A 46 0.14 -6.94 6.07
CA PRO A 46 -0.81 -6.19 5.25
C PRO A 46 -0.10 -5.39 4.17
N ILE A 47 -0.74 -5.35 2.99
CA ILE A 47 -0.37 -4.51 1.87
C ILE A 47 -1.20 -3.22 1.98
N MET A 48 -0.50 -2.09 2.02
CA MET A 48 -1.10 -0.77 2.22
C MET A 48 -0.70 0.18 1.10
N LEU A 49 -1.43 1.28 0.93
CA LEU A 49 -0.92 2.40 0.17
C LEU A 49 0.10 3.18 1.01
N THR A 50 1.06 3.77 0.31
CA THR A 50 2.10 4.62 0.88
C THR A 50 1.49 5.85 1.57
N LEU A 51 0.32 6.27 1.11
CA LEU A 51 -0.40 7.47 1.55
C LEU A 51 -1.50 7.19 2.57
N GLU A 52 -1.62 5.96 3.09
CA GLU A 52 -2.54 5.69 4.19
C GLU A 52 -2.05 6.37 5.47
N ASP A 53 -2.95 6.98 6.23
CA ASP A 53 -2.62 7.61 7.51
C ASP A 53 -1.82 6.67 8.43
N ALA A 54 -0.85 7.24 9.14
CA ALA A 54 -0.02 6.46 10.03
C ALA A 54 -0.86 5.84 11.16
N CYS A 55 -0.74 4.52 11.33
CA CYS A 55 -1.46 3.80 12.37
C CYS A 55 -0.87 4.06 13.77
N ALA A 56 -1.61 3.65 14.80
CA ALA A 56 -1.20 3.78 16.21
C ALA A 56 0.09 3.01 16.59
N PHE A 57 0.59 2.13 15.72
CA PHE A 57 1.84 1.40 15.92
C PHE A 57 2.98 1.91 15.02
N GLY A 58 2.74 2.98 14.26
CA GLY A 58 3.77 3.58 13.42
C GLY A 58 4.89 4.17 14.25
N GLU A 59 6.10 4.17 13.69
CA GLU A 59 7.26 4.83 14.26
C GLU A 59 7.98 5.61 13.16
N GLU A 60 8.51 6.78 13.53
CA GLU A 60 9.35 7.60 12.67
C GLU A 60 10.60 6.81 12.23
N ARG A 61 11.08 7.05 11.01
CA ARG A 61 12.34 6.50 10.50
C ARG A 61 13.55 7.06 11.25
N SER A 62 13.50 8.36 11.51
CA SER A 62 14.49 9.09 12.31
C SER A 62 13.76 10.10 13.20
N ALA A 63 14.30 10.37 14.38
CA ALA A 63 13.70 11.31 15.32
C ALA A 63 13.48 12.69 14.68
N GLY A 64 12.24 13.16 14.68
CA GLY A 64 11.84 14.46 14.16
C GLY A 64 11.55 14.51 12.66
N GLU A 65 11.60 13.37 11.95
CA GLU A 65 11.13 13.31 10.55
C GLU A 65 9.60 13.42 10.43
N GLY A 66 8.88 13.13 11.52
CA GLY A 66 7.43 13.07 11.54
C GLY A 66 6.89 11.73 11.05
N LEU A 67 5.69 11.41 11.52
CA LEU A 67 4.95 10.21 11.17
C LEU A 67 3.56 10.65 10.70
N ILE A 68 3.39 10.70 9.39
CA ILE A 68 2.19 11.23 8.73
C ILE A 68 1.39 10.07 8.13
N ASP A 69 2.05 9.27 7.30
CA ASP A 69 1.47 8.15 6.56
C ASP A 69 2.32 6.89 6.67
N CYS A 70 1.86 5.80 6.07
CA CYS A 70 2.62 4.55 5.95
C CYS A 70 4.00 4.80 5.31
N GLY A 71 4.08 5.67 4.31
CA GLY A 71 5.31 6.05 3.61
C GLY A 71 6.38 6.67 4.50
N SER A 72 5.98 7.36 5.58
CA SER A 72 6.88 7.94 6.60
C SER A 72 7.29 6.95 7.70
N CYS A 73 6.57 5.82 7.84
CA CYS A 73 6.83 4.84 8.88
C CYS A 73 8.09 4.00 8.59
N ARG A 74 8.85 3.68 9.64
CA ARG A 74 10.06 2.83 9.56
C ARG A 74 9.78 1.36 9.21
N PHE A 75 8.58 0.88 9.51
CA PHE A 75 8.19 -0.51 9.29
C PHE A 75 7.63 -0.75 7.89
N TYR A 76 7.30 0.31 7.15
CA TYR A 76 6.71 0.21 5.83
C TYR A 76 7.78 0.00 4.77
N ARG A 77 7.62 -1.06 3.98
CA ARG A 77 8.50 -1.41 2.86
C ARG A 77 7.81 -1.03 1.55
N PRO A 78 8.21 0.06 0.88
CA PRO A 78 7.57 0.50 -0.36
C PRO A 78 7.85 -0.47 -1.51
N PHE A 79 6.85 -0.71 -2.36
CA PHE A 79 7.01 -1.48 -3.58
C PHE A 79 7.26 -0.56 -4.77
N SER A 80 8.42 -0.72 -5.42
CA SER A 80 8.96 0.21 -6.42
C SER A 80 7.98 0.53 -7.55
N ASN A 81 7.93 1.80 -7.97
CA ASN A 81 7.11 2.31 -9.08
C ASN A 81 5.59 2.08 -8.93
N THR A 82 5.11 2.02 -7.68
CA THR A 82 3.69 1.92 -7.34
C THR A 82 3.40 2.75 -6.09
N LEU A 83 2.12 2.90 -5.73
CA LEU A 83 1.75 3.42 -4.41
C LEU A 83 1.66 2.33 -3.35
N LEU A 84 1.83 1.06 -3.70
CA LEU A 84 1.73 -0.07 -2.79
C LEU A 84 3.00 -0.26 -1.96
N GLY A 85 2.85 -0.94 -0.84
CA GLY A 85 3.94 -1.45 -0.02
C GLY A 85 3.42 -2.32 1.10
N VAL A 86 4.32 -2.84 1.91
CA VAL A 86 4.00 -3.84 2.94
C VAL A 86 4.29 -3.27 4.32
N CYS A 87 3.31 -3.38 5.22
CA CYS A 87 3.49 -3.06 6.63
C CYS A 87 4.25 -4.20 7.33
N GLY A 88 5.42 -3.89 7.86
CA GLY A 88 6.25 -4.84 8.61
C GLY A 88 5.99 -4.90 10.10
N HIS A 89 5.00 -4.18 10.64
CA HIS A 89 4.76 -4.16 12.08
C HIS A 89 3.96 -5.40 12.53
N GLU A 90 4.51 -6.22 13.43
CA GLU A 90 3.92 -7.50 13.83
C GLU A 90 2.49 -7.40 14.39
N ARG A 91 2.13 -6.30 15.06
CA ARG A 91 0.76 -6.12 15.56
C ARG A 91 -0.31 -5.96 14.47
N ASN A 92 0.10 -5.58 13.26
CA ASN A 92 -0.81 -5.49 12.11
C ASN A 92 -0.81 -6.79 11.28
N ARG A 93 0.03 -7.76 11.63
CA ARG A 93 0.10 -9.04 10.95
C ARG A 93 -1.18 -9.84 11.22
N LYS A 94 -1.73 -10.44 10.16
CA LYS A 94 -2.87 -11.35 10.29
C LYS A 94 -2.46 -12.58 11.10
N ALA A 95 -3.29 -12.93 12.08
CA ALA A 95 -3.14 -14.13 12.91
C ALA A 95 -3.31 -15.43 12.11
#